data_AF-A0AAN1GR61-F1
#
_entry.id   AF-A0AAN1GR61-F1
#
_cell.length_a   1.000
_cell.length_b   1.000
_cell.length_c   1.000
_cell.angle_alpha   90.00
_cell.angle_beta   90.00
_cell.angle_gamma   90.00
#
_symmetry.space_group_name_H-M   'P 1'
#
loop_
_entity.id
_entity.type
_entity.pdbx_description
1 polymer ?
#
loop_
_entity_poly.entity_id
_entity_poly.type
_entity_poly.pdbx_seq_one_letter_code
_entity_poly.pdbx_strand_id
1 'polypeptide(L)'
;MADFAPMVLTNAGLAIQTQAQAGAALKFSRIAIGDGARPADFKVLDALVNEHQSTLPSEFEALDLGRARLRAVFNNRDLLAALEIRELGVFAIDPTDASEKLYSYTHAGAGYDTIPPGGGGTPVELVYDIHTLIGTAPNVSAILASNVYASADALADLETRSEAAVAALLALTAANTNERLKGIF
;
A
#
# COMPACT_ATOMS: atom_id res chain seq x y z
N MET A 1 17.40 5.90 -10.10
CA MET A 1 16.15 5.20 -9.83
C MET A 1 16.54 3.84 -9.33
N ALA A 2 16.14 3.55 -8.11
CA ALA A 2 16.57 2.37 -7.40
C ALA A 2 16.05 1.12 -8.10
N ASP A 3 16.90 0.12 -8.21
CA ASP A 3 16.54 -1.19 -8.74
C ASP A 3 16.19 -2.14 -7.59
N PHE A 4 14.94 -2.03 -7.14
CA PHE A 4 14.42 -2.92 -6.12
C PHE A 4 14.05 -4.28 -6.73
N ALA A 5 14.57 -5.34 -6.13
CA ALA A 5 14.07 -6.68 -6.40
C ALA A 5 12.58 -6.79 -6.00
N PRO A 6 11.84 -7.78 -6.55
CA PRO A 6 10.47 -8.03 -6.12
C PRO A 6 10.36 -8.22 -4.60
N MET A 7 9.29 -7.69 -4.01
CA MET A 7 9.01 -7.83 -2.58
C MET A 7 8.91 -9.30 -2.17
N VAL A 8 9.57 -9.67 -1.08
CA VAL A 8 9.52 -11.01 -0.49
C VAL A 8 8.69 -10.95 0.79
N LEU A 9 7.75 -11.88 0.95
CA LEU A 9 6.97 -12.01 2.20
C LEU A 9 7.88 -12.49 3.34
N THR A 10 7.71 -11.88 4.51
CA THR A 10 8.30 -12.39 5.76
C THR A 10 7.48 -13.57 6.28
N ASN A 11 7.99 -14.27 7.31
CA ASN A 11 7.24 -15.32 7.99
C ASN A 11 5.97 -14.76 8.64
N ALA A 12 6.06 -13.56 9.23
CA ALA A 12 4.89 -12.86 9.77
C ALA A 12 3.91 -12.45 8.67
N GLY A 13 4.40 -11.91 7.55
CA GLY A 13 3.58 -11.55 6.40
C GLY A 13 2.88 -12.76 5.77
N LEU A 14 3.57 -13.89 5.66
CA LEU A 14 2.98 -15.14 5.18
C LEU A 14 1.88 -15.66 6.12
N ALA A 15 2.05 -15.51 7.44
CA ALA A 15 1.03 -15.88 8.42
C ALA A 15 -0.23 -15.00 8.28
N ILE A 16 -0.06 -13.67 8.22
CA ILE A 16 -1.16 -12.73 7.98
C ILE A 16 -1.84 -13.03 6.64
N GLN A 17 -1.06 -13.30 5.59
CA GLN A 17 -1.56 -13.62 4.25
C GLN A 17 -2.37 -14.93 4.21
N THR A 18 -2.00 -15.91 5.04
CA THR A 18 -2.74 -17.17 5.19
C THR A 18 -4.09 -16.93 5.85
N GLN A 19 -4.10 -16.12 6.91
CA GLN A 19 -5.34 -15.74 7.61
C GLN A 19 -6.25 -14.90 6.71
N ALA A 20 -5.67 -13.99 5.93
CA ALA A 20 -6.39 -13.17 4.98
C ALA A 20 -7.08 -14.02 3.90
N GLN A 21 -6.40 -15.04 3.36
CA GLN A 21 -7.00 -16.01 2.45
C GLN A 21 -8.12 -16.84 3.09
N ALA A 22 -8.06 -17.06 4.40
CA ALA A 22 -9.15 -17.69 5.16
C ALA A 22 -10.34 -16.75 5.45
N GLY A 23 -10.27 -15.49 5.03
CA GLY A 23 -11.35 -14.50 5.13
C GLY A 23 -11.10 -13.37 6.13
N ALA A 24 -10.00 -13.38 6.88
CA ALA A 24 -9.63 -12.27 7.74
C ALA A 24 -9.30 -11.01 6.93
N ALA A 25 -9.37 -9.84 7.57
CA ALA A 25 -9.00 -8.59 6.93
C ALA A 25 -7.47 -8.44 6.89
N LEU A 26 -6.92 -8.23 5.69
CA LEU A 26 -5.54 -7.78 5.49
C LEU A 26 -5.54 -6.24 5.46
N LYS A 27 -4.85 -5.62 6.42
CA LYS A 27 -4.79 -4.17 6.54
C LYS A 27 -3.34 -3.69 6.55
N PHE A 28 -2.91 -3.03 5.48
CA PHE A 28 -1.62 -2.37 5.42
C PHE A 28 -1.63 -1.10 6.27
N SER A 29 -0.59 -0.91 7.09
CA SER A 29 -0.51 0.22 8.02
C SER A 29 0.42 1.32 7.51
N ARG A 30 1.66 0.98 7.19
CA ARG A 30 2.68 1.94 6.72
C ARG A 30 3.72 1.28 5.82
N ILE A 31 4.51 2.13 5.18
CA ILE A 31 5.65 1.76 4.35
C ILE A 31 6.87 2.45 4.95
N ALA A 32 7.99 1.73 5.03
CA ALA A 32 9.23 2.24 5.59
C ALA A 32 10.39 2.05 4.62
N ILE A 33 11.36 2.96 4.72
CA ILE A 33 12.63 2.90 4.00
C ILE A 33 13.80 3.04 4.97
N GLY A 34 14.94 2.51 4.55
CA GLY A 34 16.18 2.51 5.32
C GLY A 34 17.41 2.33 4.46
N ASP A 35 18.57 2.38 5.09
CA ASP A 35 19.90 2.15 4.50
C ASP A 35 20.57 0.87 5.04
N GLY A 36 19.78 0.01 5.69
CA GLY A 36 20.23 -1.22 6.31
C GLY A 36 20.99 -2.14 5.36
N ALA A 37 22.00 -2.84 5.88
CA ALA A 37 22.76 -3.81 5.11
C ALA A 37 21.88 -5.01 4.72
N ARG A 38 22.12 -5.56 3.53
CA ARG A 38 21.37 -6.72 3.02
C ARG A 38 21.39 -7.88 4.03
N PRO A 39 20.24 -8.31 4.57
CA PRO A 39 20.19 -9.44 5.49
C PRO A 39 20.44 -10.77 4.76
N ALA A 40 20.87 -11.79 5.51
CA ALA A 40 21.11 -13.13 4.96
C ALA A 40 19.80 -13.83 4.55
N ASP A 41 18.73 -13.64 5.33
CA ASP A 41 17.40 -14.13 5.03
C ASP A 41 16.38 -13.03 5.32
N PHE A 42 15.58 -12.68 4.30
CA PHE A 42 14.57 -11.64 4.40
C PHE A 42 13.33 -12.15 5.13
N LYS A 43 13.11 -13.47 5.14
CA LYS A 43 11.88 -14.06 5.68
C LYS A 43 11.79 -13.97 7.20
N VAL A 44 12.92 -13.93 7.88
CA VAL A 44 12.99 -13.91 9.35
C VAL A 44 12.93 -12.50 9.95
N LEU A 45 12.82 -11.47 9.11
CA LEU A 45 12.76 -10.09 9.57
C LEU A 45 11.38 -9.75 10.15
N ASP A 46 11.40 -9.12 11.31
CA ASP A 46 10.22 -8.51 11.95
C ASP A 46 10.19 -6.97 11.78
N ALA A 47 11.33 -6.38 11.41
CA ALA A 47 11.52 -4.96 11.15
C ALA A 47 12.59 -4.74 10.07
N LEU A 48 12.71 -3.50 9.58
CA LEU A 48 13.84 -3.09 8.73
C LEU A 48 15.16 -3.21 9.50
N VAL A 49 16.26 -3.42 8.77
CA VAL A 49 17.58 -3.56 9.38
C VAL A 49 18.06 -2.23 9.97
N ASN A 50 17.77 -1.12 9.30
CA ASN A 50 17.97 0.23 9.80
C ASN A 50 16.91 1.19 9.21
N GLU A 51 15.75 1.27 9.86
CA GLU A 51 14.67 2.18 9.45
C GLU A 51 15.09 3.65 9.65
N HIS A 52 14.91 4.46 8.59
CA HIS A 52 15.16 5.90 8.64
C HIS A 52 13.88 6.74 8.53
N GLN A 53 12.95 6.31 7.68
CA GLN A 53 11.72 7.05 7.44
C GLN A 53 10.58 6.08 7.17
N SER A 54 9.39 6.41 7.67
CA SER A 54 8.16 5.72 7.32
C SER A 54 7.03 6.69 7.03
N THR A 55 6.08 6.23 6.23
CA THR A 55 4.94 7.01 5.76
C THR A 55 3.72 6.12 5.56
N LEU A 56 2.53 6.73 5.59
CA LEU A 56 1.31 6.04 5.19
C LEU A 56 1.27 5.95 3.65
N PRO A 57 0.74 4.85 3.08
CA PRO A 57 0.45 4.81 1.66
C PRO A 57 -0.40 6.01 1.21
N SER A 58 -0.03 6.64 0.09
CA SER A 58 -0.81 7.69 -0.54
C SER A 58 -1.90 7.14 -1.46
N GLU A 59 -1.68 5.93 -2.01
CA GLU A 59 -2.62 5.24 -2.89
C GLU A 59 -2.56 3.73 -2.59
N PHE A 60 -3.70 3.06 -2.72
CA PHE A 60 -3.82 1.62 -2.59
C PHE A 60 -4.74 1.08 -3.67
N GLU A 61 -4.28 0.03 -4.35
CA GLU A 61 -5.04 -0.65 -5.37
C GLU A 61 -4.79 -2.16 -5.26
N ALA A 62 -5.87 -2.94 -5.16
CA ALA A 62 -5.79 -4.38 -5.36
C ALA A 62 -5.78 -4.67 -6.87
N LEU A 63 -4.72 -5.31 -7.33
CA LEU A 63 -4.51 -5.69 -8.73
C LEU A 63 -4.95 -7.13 -8.97
N ASP A 64 -5.16 -7.46 -10.25
CA ASP A 64 -5.38 -8.83 -10.68
C ASP A 64 -4.19 -9.75 -10.33
N LEU A 65 -4.44 -11.06 -10.31
CA LEU A 65 -3.45 -12.11 -10.01
C LEU A 65 -2.90 -12.07 -8.58
N GLY A 66 -3.65 -11.49 -7.65
CA GLY A 66 -3.34 -11.53 -6.23
C GLY A 66 -2.15 -10.65 -5.84
N ARG A 67 -2.06 -9.47 -6.42
CA ARG A 67 -1.08 -8.44 -6.08
C ARG A 67 -1.79 -7.18 -5.60
N ALA A 68 -1.12 -6.38 -4.79
CA ALA A 68 -1.55 -5.03 -4.46
C ALA A 68 -0.46 -4.05 -4.87
N ARG A 69 -0.87 -2.88 -5.33
CA ARG A 69 -0.02 -1.70 -5.52
C ARG A 69 -0.25 -0.76 -4.35
N LEU A 70 0.82 -0.39 -3.66
CA LEU A 70 0.83 0.70 -2.70
C LEU A 70 1.75 1.79 -3.20
N ARG A 71 1.26 3.03 -3.26
CA ARG A 71 2.10 4.19 -3.56
C ARG A 71 2.54 4.84 -2.26
N ALA A 72 3.83 5.17 -2.16
CA ALA A 72 4.38 5.93 -1.04
C ALA A 72 5.19 7.13 -1.55
N VAL A 73 5.14 8.22 -0.78
CA VAL A 73 5.93 9.43 -1.05
C VAL A 73 6.86 9.68 0.13
N PHE A 74 8.16 9.70 -0.15
CA PHE A 74 9.21 10.05 0.80
C PHE A 74 9.82 11.41 0.41
N ASN A 75 10.28 12.16 1.40
CA ASN A 75 10.83 13.49 1.17
C ASN A 75 12.03 13.78 2.08
N ASN A 76 12.81 14.76 1.68
CA ASN A 76 14.01 15.16 2.41
C ASN A 76 13.82 16.23 3.49
N ARG A 77 12.58 16.65 3.79
CA ARG A 77 12.33 17.83 4.65
C ARG A 77 12.97 17.67 6.03
N ASP A 78 12.91 16.47 6.59
CA ASP A 78 13.40 16.15 7.94
C ASP A 78 14.73 15.38 7.93
N LEU A 79 15.37 15.21 6.76
CA LEU A 79 16.63 14.48 6.66
C LEU A 79 17.82 15.39 7.02
N LEU A 80 18.51 15.07 8.12
CA LEU A 80 19.72 15.79 8.54
C LEU A 80 20.98 15.39 7.75
N ALA A 81 20.96 14.20 7.15
CA ALA A 81 22.03 13.65 6.33
C ALA A 81 21.45 13.03 5.05
N ALA A 82 22.31 12.82 4.05
CA ALA A 82 21.91 12.06 2.87
C ALA A 82 21.51 10.64 3.26
N LEU A 83 20.39 10.15 2.71
CA LEU A 83 19.88 8.81 2.95
C LEU A 83 20.05 7.97 1.69
N GLU A 84 20.81 6.88 1.78
CA GLU A 84 20.88 5.85 0.74
C GLU A 84 19.74 4.85 0.95
N ILE A 85 18.72 4.90 0.10
CA ILE A 85 17.56 4.02 0.21
C ILE A 85 17.93 2.64 -0.32
N ARG A 86 18.29 1.75 0.60
CA ARG A 86 18.71 0.39 0.30
C ARG A 86 17.65 -0.64 0.64
N GLU A 87 16.78 -0.35 1.60
CA GLU A 87 15.72 -1.26 2.01
C GLU A 87 14.36 -0.58 2.00
N LEU A 88 13.33 -1.39 1.70
CA LEU A 88 11.94 -1.00 1.71
C LEU A 88 11.10 -2.11 2.32
N GLY A 89 10.23 -1.75 3.27
CA GLY A 89 9.30 -2.66 3.90
C GLY A 89 7.88 -2.15 3.87
N VAL A 90 6.93 -3.07 3.72
CA VAL A 90 5.50 -2.84 3.86
C VAL A 90 5.05 -3.49 5.15
N PHE A 91 4.32 -2.76 5.98
CA PHE A 91 3.79 -3.24 7.26
C PHE A 91 2.29 -3.49 7.18
N ALA A 92 1.82 -4.48 7.92
CA ALA A 92 0.40 -4.82 8.04
C ALA A 92 0.02 -5.11 9.50
N ILE A 93 -1.25 -4.89 9.81
CA ILE A 93 -1.83 -5.25 11.11
C ILE A 93 -2.22 -6.72 11.09
N ASP A 94 -1.70 -7.49 12.03
CA ASP A 94 -2.08 -8.88 12.23
C ASP A 94 -3.50 -8.94 12.84
N PRO A 95 -4.44 -9.66 12.21
CA PRO A 95 -5.83 -9.71 12.67
C PRO A 95 -6.02 -10.48 13.98
N THR A 96 -5.03 -11.24 14.44
CA THR A 96 -5.12 -12.05 15.67
C THR A 96 -4.80 -11.27 16.94
N ASP A 97 -3.77 -10.42 16.90
CA ASP A 97 -3.24 -9.70 18.06
C ASP A 97 -3.26 -8.18 17.88
N ALA A 98 -3.76 -7.68 16.74
CA ALA A 98 -3.79 -6.27 16.36
C ALA A 98 -2.42 -5.57 16.39
N SER A 99 -1.34 -6.34 16.33
CA SER A 99 0.02 -5.80 16.28
C SER A 99 0.45 -5.51 14.85
N GLU A 100 1.31 -4.51 14.68
CA GLU A 100 1.91 -4.23 13.39
C GLU A 100 3.12 -5.13 13.14
N LYS A 101 3.18 -5.78 11.97
CA LYS A 101 4.28 -6.67 11.58
C LYS A 101 4.78 -6.31 10.19
N LEU A 102 6.09 -6.50 9.97
CA LEU A 102 6.67 -6.38 8.64
C LEU A 102 6.07 -7.47 7.75
N TYR A 103 5.30 -7.08 6.74
CA TYR A 103 4.59 -7.98 5.85
C TYR A 103 5.46 -8.46 4.70
N SER A 104 6.14 -7.51 4.04
CA SER A 104 7.04 -7.82 2.94
C SER A 104 8.22 -6.87 2.92
N TYR A 105 9.35 -7.36 2.42
CA TYR A 105 10.63 -6.66 2.42
C TYR A 105 11.33 -6.78 1.06
N THR A 106 12.04 -5.74 0.66
CA THR A 106 12.98 -5.77 -0.46
C THR A 106 14.23 -4.95 -0.16
N HIS A 107 15.28 -5.21 -0.93
CA HIS A 107 16.56 -4.52 -0.84
C HIS A 107 17.10 -4.21 -2.25
N ALA A 108 17.54 -2.97 -2.49
CA ALA A 108 18.00 -2.44 -3.78
C ALA A 108 19.41 -2.90 -4.19
N GLY A 109 20.16 -3.51 -3.27
CA GLY A 109 21.51 -4.00 -3.54
C GLY A 109 22.46 -2.84 -3.84
N ALA A 110 23.09 -2.88 -5.02
CA ALA A 110 23.97 -1.81 -5.50
C ALA A 110 23.22 -0.70 -6.26
N GLY A 111 21.95 -0.93 -6.64
CA GLY A 111 21.13 0.03 -7.37
C GLY A 111 20.27 0.85 -6.42
N TYR A 112 20.83 1.48 -5.39
CA TYR A 112 20.07 2.29 -4.44
C TYR A 112 19.82 3.71 -4.97
N ASP A 113 18.76 4.36 -4.49
CA ASP A 113 18.56 5.80 -4.68
C ASP A 113 19.15 6.55 -3.49
N THR A 114 19.52 7.82 -3.68
CA THR A 114 19.98 8.69 -2.61
C THR A 114 19.11 9.93 -2.53
N ILE A 115 18.56 10.19 -1.35
CA ILE A 115 17.90 11.46 -1.04
C ILE A 115 18.94 12.36 -0.36
N PRO A 116 19.22 13.58 -0.85
CA PRO A 116 20.10 14.54 -0.19
C PRO A 116 19.48 15.06 1.11
N PRO A 117 20.27 15.59 2.07
CA PRO A 117 19.72 16.20 3.28
C PRO A 117 18.77 17.36 2.94
N GLY A 118 17.83 17.61 3.84
CA GLY A 118 16.96 18.77 3.83
C GLY A 118 17.71 20.07 4.09
N GLY A 119 17.01 21.20 3.93
CA GLY A 119 17.54 22.53 4.23
C GLY A 119 18.31 23.22 3.09
N GLY A 120 18.71 22.50 2.04
CA GLY A 120 19.00 23.10 0.74
C GLY A 120 17.69 23.58 0.11
N GLY A 121 17.66 24.75 -0.54
CA GLY A 121 16.43 25.39 -1.06
C GLY A 121 15.61 24.62 -2.10
N THR A 122 15.84 23.32 -2.29
CA THR A 122 15.14 22.44 -3.23
C THR A 122 14.56 21.24 -2.48
N PRO A 123 13.22 21.16 -2.31
CA PRO A 123 12.58 19.97 -1.78
C PRO A 123 12.74 18.82 -2.79
N VAL A 124 13.10 17.65 -2.29
CA VAL A 124 13.18 16.41 -3.07
C VAL A 124 12.10 15.46 -2.56
N GLU A 125 11.31 14.94 -3.49
CA GLU A 125 10.28 13.94 -3.23
C GLU A 125 10.54 12.71 -4.11
N LEU A 126 10.51 11.53 -3.50
CA LEU A 126 10.59 10.24 -4.18
C LEU A 126 9.26 9.52 -4.04
N VAL A 127 8.72 9.11 -5.18
CA VAL A 127 7.46 8.36 -5.27
C VAL A 127 7.81 6.92 -5.64
N TYR A 128 7.37 5.97 -4.80
CA TYR A 128 7.53 4.54 -5.05
C TYR A 128 6.18 3.86 -5.25
N ASP A 129 6.04 3.15 -6.37
CA ASP A 129 4.97 2.20 -6.61
C ASP A 129 5.45 0.80 -6.20
N ILE A 130 4.88 0.31 -5.09
CA ILE A 130 5.32 -0.92 -4.43
C ILE A 130 4.31 -2.01 -4.72
N HIS A 131 4.76 -3.09 -5.36
CA HIS A 131 3.94 -4.26 -5.63
C HIS A 131 4.22 -5.35 -4.60
N THR A 132 3.19 -5.76 -3.87
CA THR A 132 3.26 -6.86 -2.91
C THR A 132 2.22 -7.93 -3.23
N LEU A 133 2.45 -9.15 -2.74
CA LEU A 133 1.54 -10.28 -2.94
C LEU A 133 0.42 -10.25 -1.89
N ILE A 134 -0.82 -10.40 -2.34
CA ILE A 134 -2.04 -10.51 -1.49
C ILE A 134 -2.86 -11.76 -1.78
N GLY A 135 -2.41 -12.61 -2.72
CA GLY A 135 -3.05 -13.88 -3.08
C GLY A 135 -4.54 -13.72 -3.40
N THR A 136 -5.38 -14.61 -2.88
CA THR A 136 -6.84 -14.55 -3.07
C THR A 136 -7.57 -13.97 -1.86
N ALA A 137 -6.91 -13.12 -1.07
CA ALA A 137 -7.53 -12.50 0.11
C ALA A 137 -8.73 -11.62 -0.31
N PRO A 138 -9.94 -11.87 0.20
CA PRO A 138 -11.14 -11.13 -0.23
C PRO A 138 -11.24 -9.74 0.40
N ASN A 139 -10.61 -9.52 1.54
CA ASN A 139 -10.73 -8.30 2.34
C ASN A 139 -9.36 -7.64 2.51
N VAL A 140 -8.96 -6.79 1.56
CA VAL A 140 -7.66 -6.08 1.60
C VAL A 140 -7.88 -4.58 1.65
N SER A 141 -7.18 -3.90 2.55
CA SER A 141 -7.26 -2.45 2.75
C SER A 141 -5.91 -1.86 3.17
N ALA A 142 -5.79 -0.54 3.11
CA ALA A 142 -4.64 0.20 3.61
C ALA A 142 -5.08 1.44 4.41
N ILE A 143 -4.30 1.83 5.40
CA ILE A 143 -4.45 3.13 6.08
C ILE A 143 -3.82 4.20 5.19
N LEU A 144 -4.64 5.02 4.55
CA LEU A 144 -4.14 6.05 3.64
C LEU A 144 -3.79 7.34 4.39
N ALA A 145 -2.78 8.06 3.91
CA ALA A 145 -2.51 9.42 4.36
C ALA A 145 -3.70 10.33 4.03
N SER A 146 -4.21 11.09 5.00
CA SER A 146 -5.38 11.98 4.80
C SER A 146 -5.12 13.23 3.97
N ASN A 147 -3.87 13.46 3.52
CA ASN A 147 -3.42 14.71 2.90
C ASN A 147 -3.06 14.54 1.41
N VAL A 148 -3.75 13.65 0.68
CA VAL A 148 -3.47 13.40 -0.73
C VAL A 148 -4.13 14.48 -1.60
N TYR A 149 -3.31 15.22 -2.35
CA TYR A 149 -3.76 15.90 -3.55
C TYR A 149 -4.06 14.81 -4.59
N ALA A 150 -5.34 14.50 -4.79
CA ALA A 150 -5.75 13.66 -5.89
C ALA A 150 -5.37 14.34 -7.21
N SER A 151 -4.76 13.60 -8.14
CA SER A 151 -4.60 14.09 -9.50
C SER A 151 -6.00 14.33 -10.10
N ALA A 152 -6.11 15.26 -11.04
CA ALA A 152 -7.39 15.54 -11.70
C ALA A 152 -7.99 14.25 -12.32
N ASP A 153 -7.16 13.35 -12.84
CA ASP A 153 -7.60 12.04 -13.34
C ASP A 153 -8.18 11.14 -12.24
N ALA A 154 -7.52 11.05 -11.07
CA ALA A 154 -8.03 10.24 -9.97
C ALA A 154 -9.37 10.78 -9.42
N LEU A 155 -9.58 12.10 -9.47
CA LEU A 155 -10.88 12.72 -9.15
C LEU A 155 -11.93 12.37 -10.22
N ALA A 156 -11.59 12.49 -11.50
CA ALA A 156 -12.50 12.20 -12.61
C ALA A 156 -12.94 10.72 -12.65
N ASP A 157 -12.03 9.79 -12.36
CA ASP A 157 -12.35 8.37 -12.25
C ASP A 157 -13.30 8.09 -11.07
N LEU A 158 -13.11 8.79 -9.96
CA LEU A 158 -13.95 8.65 -8.78
C LEU A 158 -15.35 9.25 -8.99
N GLU A 159 -15.45 10.36 -9.70
CA GLU A 159 -16.71 10.94 -10.16
C GLU A 159 -17.45 9.97 -11.09
N THR A 160 -16.75 9.41 -12.08
CA THR A 160 -17.32 8.44 -13.02
C THR A 160 -17.86 7.20 -12.30
N ARG A 161 -17.12 6.68 -11.32
CA ARG A 161 -17.55 5.54 -10.51
C ARG A 161 -18.74 5.86 -9.60
N SER A 162 -18.77 7.07 -9.04
CA SER A 162 -19.89 7.55 -8.23
C SER A 162 -21.16 7.66 -9.07
N GLU A 163 -21.08 8.26 -10.26
CA GLU A 163 -22.20 8.37 -11.19
C GLU A 163 -22.73 7.00 -11.63
N ALA A 164 -21.82 6.08 -11.95
CA ALA A 164 -22.18 4.71 -12.31
C ALA A 164 -22.90 3.98 -11.15
N ALA A 165 -22.43 4.16 -9.91
CA ALA A 165 -23.07 3.56 -8.74
C ALA A 165 -24.47 4.14 -8.47
N VAL A 166 -24.64 5.46 -8.60
CA VAL A 166 -25.93 6.13 -8.44
C VAL A 166 -26.91 5.68 -9.54
N ALA A 167 -26.46 5.61 -10.79
CA ALA A 167 -27.29 5.14 -11.91
C ALA A 167 -27.76 3.69 -11.72
N ALA A 168 -26.88 2.81 -11.24
CA ALA A 168 -27.24 1.42 -10.93
C ALA A 168 -28.29 1.33 -9.80
N LEU A 169 -28.17 2.17 -8.76
CA LEU A 169 -29.12 2.21 -7.65
C LEU A 169 -30.52 2.68 -8.09
N LEU A 170 -30.57 3.70 -8.96
CA LEU A 170 -31.80 4.21 -9.58
C LEU A 170 -32.49 3.16 -10.46
N ALA A 171 -31.72 2.41 -11.24
CA ALA A 171 -32.27 1.33 -12.07
C ALA A 171 -32.88 0.20 -11.21
N LEU A 172 -32.23 -0.18 -10.12
CA LEU A 172 -32.73 -1.21 -9.20
C LEU A 172 -34.01 -0.79 -8.48
N THR A 173 -34.08 0.48 -8.03
CA THR A 173 -35.30 1.03 -7.41
C THR A 173 -36.44 1.11 -8.41
N ALA A 174 -36.19 1.53 -9.65
CA ALA A 174 -37.19 1.55 -10.71
C ALA A 174 -37.73 0.13 -11.03
N ALA A 175 -36.84 -0.86 -11.14
CA ALA A 175 -37.22 -2.26 -11.39
C ALA A 175 -38.09 -2.82 -10.25
N ASN A 176 -37.68 -2.64 -9.00
CA ASN A 176 -38.44 -3.09 -7.83
C ASN A 176 -39.80 -2.41 -7.70
N THR A 177 -39.90 -1.13 -8.07
CA THR A 177 -41.17 -0.39 -8.02
C THR A 177 -42.14 -0.92 -9.08
N ASN A 178 -41.63 -1.28 -10.26
CA ASN A 178 -42.45 -1.78 -11.37
C ASN A 178 -42.95 -3.22 -11.13
N GLU A 179 -42.16 -4.08 -10.48
CA GLU A 179 -42.62 -5.41 -10.06
C GLU A 179 -43.69 -5.36 -8.98
N ARG A 180 -43.56 -4.43 -8.01
CA ARG A 180 -44.59 -4.22 -6.98
C ARG A 180 -45.92 -3.73 -7.56
N LEU A 181 -45.89 -2.94 -8.64
CA LEU A 181 -47.11 -2.46 -9.31
C LEU A 181 -47.81 -3.55 -10.14
N LYS A 182 -47.06 -4.51 -10.68
CA LYS A 182 -47.63 -5.66 -11.44
C LYS A 182 -48.32 -6.70 -10.55
N GLY A 183 -48.01 -6.75 -9.26
CA GLY A 183 -48.64 -7.67 -8.31
C GLY A 183 -49.92 -7.15 -7.64
N ILE A 184 -50.39 -5.96 -8.00
CA ILE A 184 -51.56 -5.28 -7.39
C ILE A 184 -52.78 -5.26 -8.35
N PHE A 185 -52.65 -5.83 -9.56
CA PHE A 185 -53.76 -6.02 -10.51
C PHE A 185 -54.04 -7.50 -10.76
#